data_AF-A0A521XMD1-F1
#
_entry.id   AF-A0A521XMD1-F1
#
_cell.length_a   1.000
_cell.length_b   1.000
_cell.length_c   1.000
_cell.angle_alpha   90.00
_cell.angle_beta   90.00
_cell.angle_gamma   90.00
#
_symmetry.space_group_name_H-M   'P 1'
#
loop_
_entity.id
_entity.type
_entity.pdbx_description
1 polymer ?
#
loop_
_entity_poly.entity_id
_entity_poly.type
_entity_poly.pdbx_seq_one_letter_code
_entity_poly.pdbx_strand_id
1 'polypeptide(L)'
;MRTPRVAQDDVVAGGHRQCRYRPADLAAADEADGRHALGNRRSPAGIPPIWPPRRQPDRRVPPHRGPAPARRGTVARPRPDIAPHGPTSAVRSPCRAPRLAGWCSSPSAVSRQPGGAVPDLEIDPASSALVLLDLQGLTTRLPLTPRTADDVLATAGTLTTAARGKGLPVIWVRTRFADDRGDWQPVVADRPGSLPRELPAGWDEVPADLRRDTDIVVTKRQWSAFYGSDLELQLRRRGITTMITGGIATNYVVESTVRVAWELGLRVVVVTDLCTGLDATDHEFAMTRIFPQISQVAPSKDVLSALGTNAFLAGLQ
;
A
#
# COMPACT_ATOMS: atom_id res chain seq x y z
N MET A 1 -53.52 -53.08 12.80
CA MET A 1 -52.97 -52.79 11.46
C MET A 1 -51.61 -52.11 11.63
N ARG A 2 -50.69 -52.41 10.73
CA ARG A 2 -49.22 -52.37 10.82
C ARG A 2 -48.60 -50.96 10.99
N THR A 3 -47.56 -50.84 11.81
CA THR A 3 -46.37 -49.96 11.61
C THR A 3 -45.42 -50.61 10.57
N PRO A 4 -44.34 -50.00 9.98
CA PRO A 4 -43.55 -48.81 10.38
C PRO A 4 -42.99 -47.94 9.19
N ARG A 5 -42.12 -46.94 9.45
CA ARG A 5 -40.69 -46.78 9.00
C ARG A 5 -40.21 -45.34 8.68
N VAL A 6 -38.95 -45.12 9.07
CA VAL A 6 -38.02 -44.00 8.83
C VAL A 6 -37.22 -44.23 7.53
N ALA A 7 -36.84 -43.16 6.80
CA ALA A 7 -35.60 -42.95 6.01
C ALA A 7 -35.77 -41.66 5.15
N GLN A 8 -34.98 -40.59 5.32
CA GLN A 8 -33.60 -40.31 4.86
C GLN A 8 -33.45 -39.82 3.40
N ASP A 9 -32.86 -38.63 3.31
CA ASP A 9 -31.84 -38.13 2.37
C ASP A 9 -32.15 -37.56 0.95
N ASP A 10 -31.30 -36.56 0.64
CA ASP A 10 -30.88 -35.95 -0.63
C ASP A 10 -31.69 -34.76 -1.22
N VAL A 11 -31.22 -33.49 -1.18
CA VAL A 11 -30.02 -32.81 -1.73
C VAL A 11 -30.22 -32.30 -3.19
N VAL A 12 -30.15 -30.96 -3.30
CA VAL A 12 -29.76 -30.10 -4.45
C VAL A 12 -30.74 -29.89 -5.62
N ALA A 13 -31.12 -28.62 -5.82
CA ALA A 13 -30.76 -27.86 -7.04
C ALA A 13 -31.20 -26.40 -6.91
N GLY A 14 -30.23 -25.49 -7.03
CA GLY A 14 -30.42 -24.05 -6.97
C GLY A 14 -31.16 -23.46 -8.18
N GLY A 15 -31.73 -22.28 -7.97
CA GLY A 15 -32.36 -21.47 -9.01
C GLY A 15 -32.47 -20.02 -8.57
N HIS A 16 -31.33 -19.32 -8.47
CA HIS A 16 -31.32 -17.87 -8.32
C HIS A 16 -31.91 -17.22 -9.57
N ARG A 17 -33.08 -16.59 -9.41
CA ARG A 17 -33.70 -15.75 -10.44
C ARG A 17 -32.84 -14.50 -10.65
N GLN A 18 -32.20 -14.42 -11.81
CA GLN A 18 -31.55 -13.20 -12.31
C GLN A 18 -32.63 -12.18 -12.70
N CYS A 19 -32.66 -11.03 -12.00
CA CYS A 19 -33.31 -9.83 -12.52
C CYS A 19 -32.46 -9.26 -13.67
N ARG A 20 -32.87 -9.52 -14.91
CA ARG A 20 -32.34 -8.84 -16.11
C ARG A 20 -33.07 -7.51 -16.28
N TYR A 21 -32.34 -6.41 -16.22
CA TYR A 21 -32.83 -5.13 -16.72
C TYR A 21 -32.44 -4.99 -18.19
N ARG A 22 -33.41 -4.88 -19.09
CA ARG A 22 -33.21 -4.56 -20.51
C ARG A 22 -33.23 -3.04 -20.69
N PRO A 23 -32.29 -2.42 -21.42
CA PRO A 23 -32.48 -1.07 -21.93
C PRO A 23 -33.29 -1.14 -23.24
N ALA A 24 -34.42 -0.43 -23.27
CA ALA A 24 -35.14 -0.12 -24.51
C ALA A 24 -34.87 1.35 -24.85
N ASP A 25 -34.42 1.54 -26.10
CA ASP A 25 -34.70 2.64 -27.02
C ASP A 25 -34.70 4.08 -26.49
N LEU A 26 -33.64 4.82 -26.82
CA LEU A 26 -33.76 6.16 -27.40
C LEU A 26 -32.58 6.42 -28.34
N ALA A 27 -32.91 6.53 -29.63
CA ALA A 27 -32.05 7.05 -30.68
C ALA A 27 -32.48 8.48 -31.04
N ALA A 28 -31.50 9.24 -31.54
CA ALA A 28 -31.59 10.43 -32.40
C ALA A 28 -31.45 11.84 -31.79
N ALA A 29 -30.75 12.66 -32.58
CA ALA A 29 -30.36 14.08 -32.48
C ALA A 29 -29.12 14.36 -31.59
N ASP A 30 -28.06 15.04 -32.04
CA ASP A 30 -27.91 15.92 -33.20
C ASP A 30 -26.41 16.06 -33.59
N GLU A 31 -26.14 16.16 -34.89
CA GLU A 31 -24.85 16.48 -35.50
C GLU A 31 -24.75 18.00 -35.65
N ALA A 32 -23.71 18.64 -35.10
CA ALA A 32 -23.21 19.91 -35.61
C ALA A 32 -21.77 20.19 -35.14
N ASP A 33 -20.84 19.90 -36.05
CA ASP A 33 -19.79 20.78 -36.58
C ASP A 33 -18.77 21.46 -35.65
N GLY A 34 -17.51 21.47 -36.10
CA GLY A 34 -16.46 22.27 -35.48
C GLY A 34 -15.05 21.70 -35.53
N ARG A 35 -14.57 21.39 -36.73
CA ARG A 35 -13.15 21.06 -36.97
C ARG A 35 -12.27 22.27 -36.66
N HIS A 36 -11.28 22.11 -35.78
CA HIS A 36 -10.04 22.88 -35.86
C HIS A 36 -8.84 21.96 -35.66
N ALA A 37 -8.00 21.93 -36.68
CA ALA A 37 -6.81 21.11 -36.79
C ALA A 37 -5.55 21.91 -36.43
N LEU A 38 -4.52 21.12 -36.11
CA LEU A 38 -3.07 21.38 -36.20
C LEU A 38 -2.37 22.02 -34.99
N GLY A 39 -1.41 21.25 -34.46
CA GLY A 39 -0.43 21.72 -33.49
C GLY A 39 0.63 20.67 -33.13
N ASN A 40 1.24 20.04 -34.14
CA ASN A 40 2.33 19.08 -33.98
C ASN A 40 3.55 19.75 -33.29
N ARG A 41 3.91 19.33 -32.07
CA ARG A 41 5.21 19.67 -31.44
C ARG A 41 5.84 18.46 -30.76
N ARG A 42 6.85 17.95 -31.47
CA ARG A 42 8.07 17.21 -31.08
C ARG A 42 8.24 16.89 -29.58
N SER A 43 8.44 15.60 -29.30
CA SER A 43 9.10 15.08 -28.10
C SER A 43 10.49 15.68 -27.91
N PRO A 44 10.94 15.80 -26.65
CA PRO A 44 12.31 15.42 -26.35
C PRO A 44 12.47 14.58 -25.08
N ALA A 45 13.39 13.62 -25.22
CA ALA A 45 14.31 13.11 -24.20
C ALA A 45 13.76 12.33 -22.99
N GLY A 46 14.34 11.13 -22.80
CA GLY A 46 14.02 10.20 -21.73
C GLY A 46 14.28 10.75 -20.32
N ILE A 47 13.41 10.32 -19.41
CA ILE A 47 13.45 10.60 -17.98
C ILE A 47 14.59 9.76 -17.36
N PRO A 48 15.58 10.36 -16.67
CA PRO A 48 16.55 9.60 -15.88
C PRO A 48 15.89 9.08 -14.59
N PRO A 49 16.37 7.97 -14.00
CA PRO A 49 15.77 7.39 -12.80
C PRO A 49 15.80 8.33 -11.59
N ILE A 50 14.74 8.26 -10.77
CA ILE A 50 14.37 9.17 -9.68
C ILE A 50 15.28 9.10 -8.43
N TRP A 51 16.40 8.37 -8.45
CA TRP A 51 17.33 8.38 -7.31
C TRP A 51 18.80 8.12 -7.69
N PRO A 52 19.77 8.87 -7.14
CA PRO A 52 21.19 8.49 -7.22
C PRO A 52 21.47 7.35 -6.24
N PRO A 53 22.38 6.39 -6.52
CA PRO A 53 22.66 5.31 -5.57
C PRO A 53 23.11 5.87 -4.21
N ARG A 54 22.61 5.26 -3.12
CA ARG A 54 22.95 5.65 -1.74
C ARG A 54 24.47 5.74 -1.58
N ARG A 55 24.97 6.86 -1.05
CA ARG A 55 26.38 6.99 -0.63
C ARG A 55 26.66 5.93 0.43
N GLN A 56 27.53 4.97 0.13
CA GLN A 56 28.17 4.14 1.15
C GLN A 56 29.11 5.02 1.99
N PRO A 57 29.28 4.73 3.29
CA PRO A 57 30.25 5.44 4.11
C PRO A 57 31.67 5.20 3.59
N ASP A 58 32.46 6.27 3.67
CA ASP A 58 33.76 6.48 3.05
C ASP A 58 34.76 5.35 3.33
N ARG A 59 35.01 4.48 2.34
CA ARG A 59 36.17 3.59 2.34
C ARG A 59 37.36 4.39 1.83
N ARG A 60 38.21 4.87 2.75
CA ARG A 60 39.50 5.49 2.40
C ARG A 60 40.33 4.52 1.54
N VAL A 61 40.53 4.89 0.27
CA VAL A 61 41.44 4.23 -0.66
C VAL A 61 42.81 4.93 -0.57
N PRO A 62 43.93 4.22 -0.38
CA PRO A 62 45.26 4.85 -0.39
C PRO A 62 45.70 5.22 -1.81
N PRO A 63 46.50 6.29 -2.00
CA PRO A 63 46.78 6.82 -3.33
C PRO A 63 47.72 5.91 -4.14
N HIS A 64 47.36 5.71 -5.41
CA HIS A 64 48.16 5.00 -6.41
C HIS A 64 49.43 5.80 -6.75
N ARG A 65 50.59 5.15 -6.60
CA ARG A 65 51.87 5.60 -7.20
C ARG A 65 51.80 5.43 -8.71
N GLY A 66 51.95 6.51 -9.47
CA GLY A 66 52.10 6.46 -10.92
C GLY A 66 53.47 5.88 -11.33
N PRO A 67 53.58 5.19 -12.48
CA PRO A 67 54.87 4.75 -13.00
C PRO A 67 55.54 5.87 -13.82
N ALA A 68 56.85 6.05 -13.59
CA ALA A 68 57.74 6.92 -14.36
C ALA A 68 58.18 6.27 -15.70
N PRO A 69 58.60 7.06 -16.71
CA PRO A 69 58.69 6.59 -18.09
C PRO A 69 60.09 6.19 -18.54
N ALA A 70 60.17 5.24 -19.48
CA ALA A 70 61.30 5.00 -20.39
C ALA A 70 60.81 4.07 -21.53
N ARG A 71 61.30 4.01 -22.77
CA ARG A 71 62.10 4.84 -23.68
C ARG A 71 61.89 4.16 -25.06
N ARG A 72 62.20 4.89 -26.15
CA ARG A 72 61.99 4.50 -27.56
C ARG A 72 62.83 3.31 -28.04
N GLY A 73 62.33 2.64 -29.09
CA GLY A 73 63.04 1.75 -30.02
C GLY A 73 62.36 0.38 -30.12
N THR A 74 62.21 -0.32 -31.25
CA THR A 74 62.57 -0.15 -32.66
C THR A 74 61.97 -1.37 -33.38
N VAL A 75 61.52 -1.18 -34.63
CA VAL A 75 61.49 -2.15 -35.75
C VAL A 75 60.58 -3.40 -35.65
N ALA A 76 59.65 -3.46 -36.61
CA ALA A 76 58.82 -4.62 -36.96
C ALA A 76 59.61 -5.74 -37.64
N ARG A 77 59.26 -7.01 -37.39
CA ARG A 77 59.47 -8.14 -38.31
C ARG A 77 58.35 -9.20 -38.19
N PRO A 78 58.09 -9.99 -39.27
CA PRO A 78 56.77 -10.50 -39.60
C PRO A 78 56.49 -11.92 -39.09
N ARG A 79 55.20 -12.29 -39.12
CA ARG A 79 54.69 -13.66 -38.94
C ARG A 79 55.19 -14.60 -40.04
N PRO A 80 55.35 -15.89 -39.72
CA PRO A 80 55.13 -16.96 -40.69
C PRO A 80 53.88 -17.79 -40.33
N ASP A 81 53.04 -17.97 -41.35
CA ASP A 81 52.00 -19.01 -41.39
C ASP A 81 52.63 -20.40 -41.59
N ILE A 82 51.93 -21.45 -41.14
CA ILE A 82 51.56 -22.69 -41.87
C ILE A 82 51.15 -23.79 -40.85
N ALA A 83 49.91 -24.29 -41.01
CA ALA A 83 49.35 -25.50 -40.40
C ALA A 83 49.78 -26.76 -41.21
N PRO A 84 49.63 -28.04 -40.75
CA PRO A 84 48.29 -28.68 -40.70
C PRO A 84 48.06 -29.84 -39.67
N HIS A 85 46.76 -30.09 -39.42
CA HIS A 85 46.03 -31.35 -39.13
C HIS A 85 46.58 -32.46 -38.20
N GLY A 86 45.73 -32.84 -37.21
CA GLY A 86 45.73 -34.17 -36.56
C GLY A 86 44.75 -34.25 -35.37
N PRO A 87 43.79 -35.20 -35.34
CA PRO A 87 42.63 -35.14 -34.44
C PRO A 87 42.75 -35.96 -33.14
N THR A 88 41.85 -35.66 -32.20
CA THR A 88 41.29 -36.54 -31.16
C THR A 88 42.23 -37.14 -30.10
N SER A 89 42.09 -36.71 -28.84
CA SER A 89 41.24 -37.41 -27.87
C SER A 89 41.25 -36.67 -26.53
N ALA A 90 40.15 -36.81 -25.81
CA ALA A 90 39.82 -36.07 -24.61
C ALA A 90 40.77 -36.36 -23.45
N VAL A 91 41.35 -35.30 -22.87
CA VAL A 91 41.92 -35.33 -21.52
C VAL A 91 41.06 -34.44 -20.64
N ARG A 92 40.33 -35.08 -19.73
CA ARG A 92 39.59 -34.44 -18.63
C ARG A 92 40.60 -33.70 -17.75
N SER A 93 40.47 -32.38 -17.65
CA SER A 93 41.04 -31.61 -16.54
C SER A 93 39.90 -31.13 -15.64
N PRO A 94 39.90 -31.48 -14.34
CA PRO A 94 38.97 -30.88 -13.40
C PRO A 94 39.44 -29.44 -13.12
N CYS A 95 38.62 -28.47 -13.51
CA CYS A 95 38.77 -27.10 -13.03
C CYS A 95 38.61 -27.09 -11.50
N ARG A 96 39.75 -26.96 -10.83
CA ARG A 96 39.86 -26.69 -9.40
C ARG A 96 39.42 -25.24 -9.20
N ALA A 97 38.19 -25.02 -8.76
CA ALA A 97 37.74 -23.71 -8.32
C ALA A 97 38.55 -23.29 -7.06
N PRO A 98 39.00 -22.03 -6.97
CA PRO A 98 39.66 -21.56 -5.75
C PRO A 98 38.65 -21.51 -4.61
N ARG A 99 39.01 -22.13 -3.49
CA ARG A 99 38.29 -22.02 -2.22
C ARG A 99 38.30 -20.56 -1.78
N LEU A 100 37.18 -19.86 -1.95
CA LEU A 100 36.89 -18.65 -1.20
C LEU A 100 36.55 -19.08 0.24
N ALA A 101 37.60 -19.34 1.01
CA ALA A 101 37.51 -19.38 2.46
C ALA A 101 37.31 -17.94 2.96
N GLY A 102 36.27 -17.74 3.76
CA GLY A 102 36.08 -16.50 4.51
C GLY A 102 34.96 -15.61 3.99
N TRP A 103 33.72 -16.11 4.05
CA TRP A 103 32.49 -15.34 4.31
C TRP A 103 31.51 -16.23 5.08
N CYS A 104 31.99 -16.81 6.18
CA CYS A 104 31.14 -17.35 7.24
C CYS A 104 31.65 -16.79 8.57
N SER A 105 31.50 -15.49 8.74
CA SER A 105 31.35 -14.90 10.06
C SER A 105 29.88 -14.57 10.18
N SER A 106 29.12 -15.51 10.73
CA SER A 106 27.72 -15.30 11.05
C SER A 106 27.58 -13.97 11.79
N PRO A 107 26.80 -12.98 11.30
CA PRO A 107 26.16 -12.10 12.27
C PRO A 107 25.33 -13.05 13.13
N SER A 108 25.59 -13.05 14.43
CA SER A 108 24.86 -13.82 15.43
C SER A 108 23.41 -13.91 14.99
N ALA A 109 22.97 -15.13 14.64
CA ALA A 109 21.60 -15.35 14.24
C ALA A 109 20.76 -14.89 15.43
N VAL A 110 20.16 -13.69 15.31
CA VAL A 110 19.07 -13.30 16.18
C VAL A 110 18.02 -14.37 15.93
N SER A 111 17.92 -15.29 16.88
CA SER A 111 16.90 -16.31 16.89
C SER A 111 15.56 -15.60 17.00
N ARG A 112 14.94 -15.27 15.86
CA ARG A 112 13.52 -14.96 15.84
C ARG A 112 12.81 -16.25 16.19
N GLN A 113 12.47 -16.38 17.46
CA GLN A 113 11.58 -17.43 17.95
C GLN A 113 10.25 -17.27 17.18
N PRO A 114 9.80 -18.28 16.43
CA PRO A 114 8.47 -18.27 15.85
C PRO A 114 7.48 -18.58 16.98
N GLY A 115 7.07 -17.56 17.71
CA GLY A 115 6.16 -17.69 18.86
C GLY A 115 6.31 -16.60 19.92
N GLY A 116 6.77 -15.39 19.56
CA GLY A 116 6.78 -14.26 20.50
C GLY A 116 5.34 -13.87 20.86
N ALA A 117 5.09 -13.62 22.15
CA ALA A 117 3.85 -12.98 22.59
C ALA A 117 3.58 -11.74 21.72
N VAL A 118 2.32 -11.52 21.33
CA VAL A 118 1.93 -10.29 20.64
C VAL A 118 2.34 -9.14 21.58
N PRO A 119 3.26 -8.25 21.16
CA PRO A 119 3.71 -7.19 22.05
C PRO A 119 2.53 -6.30 22.40
N ASP A 120 2.50 -5.82 23.65
CA ASP A 120 1.48 -4.91 24.13
C ASP A 120 1.35 -3.70 23.21
N LEU A 121 0.13 -3.15 23.11
CA LEU A 121 -0.13 -1.99 22.27
C LEU A 121 0.42 -0.72 22.94
N GLU A 122 1.63 -0.32 22.57
CA GLU A 122 2.23 0.94 23.01
C GLU A 122 2.09 2.01 21.92
N ILE A 123 1.72 3.24 22.27
CA ILE A 123 1.57 4.34 21.31
C ILE A 123 2.29 5.56 21.83
N ASP A 124 3.35 5.99 21.14
CA ASP A 124 4.01 7.27 21.40
C ASP A 124 3.29 8.40 20.63
N PRO A 125 2.61 9.34 21.33
CA PRO A 125 1.92 10.46 20.67
C PRO A 125 2.82 11.31 19.77
N ALA A 126 4.11 11.45 20.09
CA ALA A 126 5.01 12.35 19.38
C ALA A 126 5.39 11.85 17.98
N SER A 127 5.35 10.53 17.77
CA SER A 127 5.70 9.86 16.51
C SER A 127 4.54 9.11 15.86
N SER A 128 3.31 9.34 16.34
CA SER A 128 2.08 8.69 15.86
C SER A 128 1.10 9.67 15.21
N ALA A 129 0.39 9.21 14.18
CA ALA A 129 -0.74 9.94 13.59
C ALA A 129 -1.98 9.06 13.47
N LEU A 130 -3.16 9.67 13.59
CA LEU A 130 -4.44 9.03 13.29
C LEU A 130 -4.81 9.32 11.83
N VAL A 131 -4.92 8.27 11.02
CA VAL A 131 -5.24 8.34 9.59
C VAL A 131 -6.60 7.70 9.34
N LEU A 132 -7.57 8.51 8.92
CA LEU A 132 -8.95 8.10 8.68
C LEU A 132 -9.19 7.96 7.17
N LEU A 133 -9.52 6.76 6.73
CA LEU A 133 -9.54 6.40 5.32
C LEU A 133 -10.97 6.41 4.77
N ASP A 134 -11.23 7.32 3.83
CA ASP A 134 -12.47 7.37 3.06
C ASP A 134 -13.72 7.32 3.95
N LEU A 135 -13.70 8.03 5.08
CA LEU A 135 -14.89 8.37 5.85
C LEU A 135 -15.48 9.64 5.22
N GLN A 136 -16.19 9.49 4.10
CA GLN A 136 -16.69 10.60 3.29
C GLN A 136 -18.11 10.32 2.79
N GLY A 137 -18.81 11.35 2.29
CA GLY A 137 -20.24 11.28 1.99
C GLY A 137 -20.68 10.11 1.09
N LEU A 138 -19.89 9.71 0.09
CA LEU A 138 -20.23 8.56 -0.74
C LEU A 138 -20.15 7.24 0.02
N THR A 139 -19.04 7.00 0.72
CA THR A 139 -18.72 5.71 1.34
C THR A 139 -19.57 5.46 2.58
N THR A 140 -19.91 6.50 3.34
CA THR A 140 -20.79 6.40 4.52
C THR A 140 -22.24 6.10 4.16
N ARG A 141 -22.62 6.22 2.88
CA ARG A 141 -23.99 5.91 2.38
C ARG A 141 -24.09 4.53 1.71
N LEU A 142 -22.99 3.77 1.66
CA LEU A 142 -22.99 2.43 1.08
C LEU A 142 -23.68 1.43 2.05
N PRO A 143 -24.14 0.26 1.56
CA PRO A 143 -24.68 -0.80 2.40
C PRO A 143 -23.54 -1.49 3.16
N LEU A 144 -23.11 -0.91 4.28
CA LEU A 144 -21.92 -1.34 5.01
C LEU A 144 -22.20 -2.51 5.96
N THR A 145 -21.20 -3.38 6.09
CA THR A 145 -21.21 -4.56 6.98
C THR A 145 -19.76 -4.93 7.35
N PRO A 146 -19.47 -5.43 8.58
CA PRO A 146 -20.38 -5.83 9.65
C PRO A 146 -20.90 -4.68 10.53
N ARG A 147 -20.40 -3.45 10.32
CA ARG A 147 -20.81 -2.27 11.10
C ARG A 147 -21.47 -1.23 10.22
N THR A 148 -22.38 -0.47 10.79
CA THR A 148 -23.01 0.66 10.11
C THR A 148 -22.03 1.82 9.97
N ALA A 149 -22.36 2.79 9.11
CA ALA A 149 -21.58 4.02 9.00
C ALA A 149 -21.56 4.79 10.33
N ASP A 150 -22.70 4.87 11.02
CA ASP A 150 -22.84 5.61 12.27
C ASP A 150 -21.94 5.04 13.38
N ASP A 151 -21.84 3.71 13.49
CA ASP A 151 -20.93 3.05 14.45
C ASP A 151 -19.46 3.44 14.20
N VAL A 152 -19.06 3.44 12.92
CA VAL A 152 -17.70 3.78 12.51
C VAL A 152 -17.41 5.26 12.72
N LEU A 153 -18.37 6.14 12.41
CA LEU A 153 -18.25 7.59 12.62
C LEU A 153 -18.23 7.96 14.11
N ALA A 154 -18.99 7.28 14.96
CA ALA A 154 -18.94 7.45 16.41
C ALA A 154 -17.56 7.06 16.97
N THR A 155 -17.00 5.95 16.48
CA THR A 155 -15.64 5.51 16.82
C THR A 155 -14.60 6.54 16.34
N ALA A 156 -14.73 7.04 15.11
CA ALA A 156 -13.88 8.09 14.57
C ALA A 156 -13.94 9.38 15.42
N GLY A 157 -15.13 9.82 15.84
CA GLY A 157 -15.31 10.99 16.69
C GLY A 157 -14.58 10.85 18.04
N THR A 158 -14.66 9.67 18.65
CA THR A 158 -13.95 9.36 19.89
C THR A 158 -12.44 9.40 19.71
N LEU A 159 -11.93 8.72 18.68
CA LEU A 159 -10.49 8.65 18.41
C LEU A 159 -9.89 9.99 17.99
N THR A 160 -10.59 10.78 17.18
CA THR A 160 -10.11 12.11 16.77
C THR A 160 -10.05 13.07 17.96
N THR A 161 -11.01 13.01 18.87
CA THR A 161 -10.98 13.79 20.11
C THR A 161 -9.77 13.41 20.96
N ALA A 162 -9.54 12.11 21.18
CA ALA A 162 -8.40 11.63 21.95
C ALA A 162 -7.06 11.95 21.28
N ALA A 163 -6.94 11.75 19.97
CA ALA A 163 -5.75 12.04 19.18
C ALA A 163 -5.35 13.52 19.32
N ARG A 164 -6.29 14.44 19.10
CA ARG A 164 -6.04 15.88 19.26
C ARG A 164 -5.67 16.24 20.70
N GLY A 165 -6.35 15.67 21.69
CA GLY A 165 -6.04 15.87 23.11
C GLY A 165 -4.64 15.41 23.52
N LYS A 166 -4.03 14.52 22.74
CA LYS A 166 -2.66 14.01 22.94
C LYS A 166 -1.65 14.59 21.94
N GLY A 167 -2.06 15.51 21.07
CA GLY A 167 -1.20 16.15 20.09
C GLY A 167 -0.87 15.33 18.84
N LEU A 168 -1.55 14.20 18.62
CA LEU A 168 -1.38 13.42 17.39
C LEU A 168 -2.02 14.19 16.22
N PRO A 169 -1.33 14.29 15.07
CA PRO A 169 -1.96 14.76 13.84
C PRO A 169 -3.14 13.85 13.46
N VAL A 170 -4.28 14.47 13.14
CA VAL A 170 -5.43 13.80 12.53
C VAL A 170 -5.39 14.05 11.04
N ILE A 171 -5.37 12.99 10.25
CA ILE A 171 -5.29 13.01 8.79
C ILE A 171 -6.53 12.33 8.22
N TRP A 172 -7.35 13.11 7.52
CA TRP A 172 -8.47 12.60 6.76
C TRP A 172 -8.01 12.34 5.33
N VAL A 173 -8.16 11.11 4.87
CA VAL A 173 -7.93 10.75 3.48
C VAL A 173 -9.28 10.64 2.81
N ARG A 174 -9.42 11.32 1.67
CA ARG A 174 -10.60 11.22 0.81
C ARG A 174 -10.24 10.84 -0.62
N THR A 175 -11.14 10.12 -1.26
CA THR A 175 -11.10 9.90 -2.71
C THR A 175 -11.83 11.03 -3.41
N ARG A 176 -11.11 11.74 -4.29
CA ARG A 176 -11.70 12.73 -5.20
C ARG A 176 -11.07 12.61 -6.60
N PHE A 177 -11.90 12.69 -7.62
CA PHE A 177 -11.49 12.76 -9.03
C PHE A 177 -11.67 14.19 -9.56
N ALA A 178 -11.00 14.50 -10.65
CA ALA A 178 -11.26 15.70 -11.43
C ALA A 178 -12.72 15.71 -11.90
N ASP A 179 -13.30 16.91 -12.04
CA ASP A 179 -14.71 17.07 -12.40
C ASP A 179 -14.98 16.52 -13.83
N ASP A 180 -13.99 16.58 -14.71
CA ASP A 180 -14.00 15.98 -16.06
C ASP A 180 -13.70 14.46 -16.06
N ARG A 181 -13.37 13.90 -14.89
CA ARG A 181 -12.91 12.51 -14.68
C ARG A 181 -11.69 12.13 -15.52
N GLY A 182 -10.89 13.09 -15.98
CA GLY A 182 -9.67 12.84 -16.75
C GLY A 182 -8.59 12.09 -15.96
N ASP A 183 -8.68 12.09 -14.62
CA ASP A 183 -7.80 11.35 -13.71
C ASP A 183 -8.40 10.00 -13.22
N TRP A 184 -9.50 9.56 -13.83
CA TRP A 184 -10.07 8.23 -13.62
C TRP A 184 -9.17 7.14 -14.24
N GLN A 185 -9.07 5.98 -13.60
CA GLN A 185 -8.27 4.85 -14.11
C GLN A 185 -8.96 4.21 -15.34
N PRO A 186 -8.40 4.29 -16.56
CA PRO A 186 -9.04 3.73 -17.75
C PRO A 186 -8.84 2.21 -17.90
N VAL A 187 -8.04 1.59 -17.02
CA VAL A 187 -7.69 0.16 -17.13
C VAL A 187 -8.94 -0.71 -16.97
N VAL A 188 -9.15 -1.61 -17.93
CA VAL A 188 -10.22 -2.60 -17.90
C VAL A 188 -9.89 -3.70 -16.90
N ALA A 189 -10.85 -3.99 -16.02
CA ALA A 189 -10.82 -5.13 -15.13
C ALA A 189 -12.02 -6.04 -15.43
N ASP A 190 -11.96 -7.31 -15.05
CA ASP A 190 -13.08 -8.25 -15.23
C ASP A 190 -14.35 -7.81 -14.47
N ARG A 191 -14.14 -7.11 -13.35
CA ARG A 191 -15.19 -6.56 -12.48
C ARG A 191 -14.76 -5.16 -12.02
N PRO A 192 -14.87 -4.13 -12.87
CA PRO A 192 -14.51 -2.79 -12.48
C PRO A 192 -15.48 -2.31 -11.40
N GLY A 193 -14.97 -1.56 -10.42
CA GLY A 193 -15.84 -0.83 -9.51
C GLY A 193 -16.72 0.15 -10.29
N SER A 194 -17.98 0.27 -9.90
CA SER A 194 -18.88 1.27 -10.48
C SER A 194 -18.97 2.48 -9.55
N LEU A 195 -18.72 3.66 -10.10
CA LEU A 195 -19.23 4.90 -9.52
C LEU A 195 -20.49 5.31 -10.28
N PRO A 196 -21.46 5.94 -9.58
CA PRO A 196 -22.54 6.63 -10.26
C PRO A 196 -22.00 7.61 -11.31
N ARG A 197 -22.69 7.69 -12.47
CA ARG A 197 -22.35 8.65 -13.54
C ARG A 197 -22.37 10.08 -13.01
N GLU A 198 -23.39 10.40 -12.23
CA GLU A 198 -23.54 11.64 -11.48
C GLU A 198 -23.26 11.36 -10.01
N LEU A 199 -22.28 12.06 -9.44
CA LEU A 199 -21.96 11.94 -8.03
C LEU A 199 -22.84 12.91 -7.24
N PRO A 200 -23.46 12.48 -6.14
CA PRO A 200 -24.32 13.34 -5.35
C PRO A 200 -23.52 14.50 -4.75
N ALA A 201 -24.20 15.59 -4.40
CA ALA A 201 -23.56 16.67 -3.64
C ALA A 201 -22.93 16.12 -2.34
N GLY A 202 -21.73 16.62 -2.04
CA GLY A 202 -20.95 16.21 -0.87
C GLY A 202 -20.41 14.78 -0.89
N TRP A 203 -20.33 14.12 -2.05
CA TRP A 203 -19.84 12.73 -2.16
C TRP A 203 -18.38 12.54 -1.67
N ASP A 204 -17.54 13.57 -1.80
CA ASP A 204 -16.14 13.58 -1.39
C ASP A 204 -15.89 14.42 -0.12
N GLU A 205 -16.95 14.87 0.54
CA GLU A 205 -16.84 15.65 1.77
C GLU A 205 -16.60 14.74 2.97
N VAL A 206 -15.62 15.12 3.78
CA VAL A 206 -15.36 14.55 5.09
C VAL A 206 -16.40 15.10 6.09
N PRO A 207 -16.89 14.30 7.06
CA PRO A 207 -17.84 14.75 8.08
C PRO A 207 -17.40 16.04 8.78
N ALA A 208 -18.12 17.13 8.51
CA ALA A 208 -17.77 18.47 8.96
C ALA A 208 -17.87 18.64 10.48
N ASP A 209 -18.75 17.87 11.12
CA ASP A 209 -18.94 17.79 12.57
C ASP A 209 -17.75 17.16 13.30
N LEU A 210 -17.08 16.18 12.66
CA LEU A 210 -15.91 15.51 13.22
C LEU A 210 -14.59 16.20 12.87
N ARG A 211 -14.51 16.85 11.70
CA ARG A 211 -13.31 17.53 11.21
C ARG A 211 -13.05 18.84 11.97
N ARG A 212 -11.78 19.20 12.12
CA ARG A 212 -11.33 20.52 12.60
C ARG A 212 -10.37 21.15 11.59
N ASP A 213 -10.25 22.47 11.60
CA ASP A 213 -9.38 23.21 10.68
C ASP A 213 -7.89 22.88 10.85
N THR A 214 -7.51 22.39 12.03
CA THR A 214 -6.16 21.90 12.34
C THR A 214 -5.87 20.52 11.73
N ASP A 215 -6.89 19.80 11.28
CA ASP A 215 -6.71 18.48 10.69
C ASP A 215 -6.17 18.57 9.26
N ILE A 216 -5.46 17.54 8.84
CA ILE A 216 -4.90 17.44 7.50
C ILE A 216 -5.92 16.72 6.62
N VAL A 217 -6.15 17.20 5.40
CA VAL A 217 -6.97 16.50 4.40
C VAL A 217 -6.11 16.13 3.21
N VAL A 218 -5.95 14.83 2.99
CA VAL A 218 -5.22 14.26 1.84
C VAL A 218 -6.23 13.76 0.81
N THR A 219 -5.97 14.08 -0.47
CA THR A 219 -6.83 13.64 -1.58
C THR A 219 -6.13 12.59 -2.42
N LYS A 220 -6.75 11.41 -2.57
CA LYS A 220 -6.27 10.29 -3.40
C LYS A 220 -7.20 10.02 -4.59
N ARG A 221 -6.69 9.28 -5.58
CA ARG A 221 -7.45 8.79 -6.76
C ARG A 221 -7.53 7.27 -6.85
N GLN A 222 -6.79 6.56 -6.00
CA GLN A 222 -6.67 5.10 -6.04
C GLN A 222 -7.01 4.50 -4.66
N TRP A 223 -7.00 3.17 -4.56
CA TRP A 223 -7.30 2.49 -3.30
C TRP A 223 -6.30 2.82 -2.20
N SER A 224 -5.00 2.66 -2.46
CA SER A 224 -3.97 3.03 -1.50
C SER A 224 -3.94 4.55 -1.30
N ALA A 225 -3.99 4.99 -0.04
CA ALA A 225 -3.83 6.38 0.31
C ALA A 225 -2.45 6.95 -0.01
N PHE A 226 -1.46 6.11 -0.30
CA PHE A 226 -0.11 6.55 -0.70
C PHE A 226 0.06 6.75 -2.20
N TYR A 227 -0.81 6.16 -3.02
CA TYR A 227 -0.64 6.19 -4.48
C TYR A 227 -1.05 7.56 -5.04
N GLY A 228 -0.07 8.32 -5.52
CA GLY A 228 -0.31 9.62 -6.15
C GLY A 228 -0.90 10.69 -5.22
N SER A 229 -0.69 10.56 -3.91
CA SER A 229 -1.07 11.55 -2.90
C SER A 229 0.16 12.11 -2.18
N ASP A 230 -0.03 13.08 -1.28
CA ASP A 230 1.01 13.63 -0.42
C ASP A 230 1.08 12.95 0.97
N LEU A 231 0.37 11.85 1.22
CA LEU A 231 0.31 11.21 2.55
C LEU A 231 1.70 10.83 3.08
N GLU A 232 2.53 10.17 2.27
CA GLU A 232 3.91 9.79 2.67
C GLU A 232 4.71 11.03 3.09
N LEU A 233 4.63 12.08 2.28
CA LEU A 233 5.35 13.32 2.53
C LEU A 233 4.89 13.97 3.83
N GLN A 234 3.59 14.01 4.08
CA GLN A 234 3.01 14.54 5.33
C GLN A 234 3.51 13.77 6.55
N LEU A 235 3.45 12.44 6.51
CA LEU A 235 3.91 11.59 7.62
C LEU A 235 5.41 11.76 7.87
N ARG A 236 6.23 11.66 6.82
CA ARG A 236 7.69 11.74 6.92
C ARG A 236 8.18 13.11 7.41
N ARG A 237 7.62 14.21 6.90
CA ARG A 237 8.02 15.57 7.33
C ARG A 237 7.66 15.89 8.77
N ARG A 238 6.70 15.16 9.35
CA ARG A 238 6.26 15.28 10.74
C ARG A 238 6.93 14.27 11.67
N GLY A 239 7.86 13.45 11.15
CA GLY A 239 8.54 12.44 11.95
C GLY A 239 7.64 11.28 12.39
N ILE A 240 6.53 11.05 11.68
CA ILE A 240 5.59 9.98 12.03
C ILE A 240 6.15 8.63 11.59
N THR A 241 6.25 7.71 12.55
CA THR A 241 6.70 6.33 12.35
C THR A 241 5.59 5.32 12.65
N THR A 242 4.55 5.73 13.39
CA THR A 242 3.38 4.91 13.71
C THR A 242 2.11 5.49 13.11
N MET A 243 1.37 4.67 12.37
CA MET A 243 0.09 5.01 11.76
C MET A 243 -1.03 4.23 12.44
N ILE A 244 -1.93 4.94 13.14
CA ILE A 244 -3.19 4.39 13.66
C ILE A 244 -4.25 4.63 12.59
N THR A 245 -4.90 3.57 12.11
CA THR A 245 -5.75 3.69 10.92
C THR A 245 -7.03 2.86 10.99
N GLY A 246 -8.04 3.32 10.27
CA GLY A 246 -9.26 2.58 9.96
C GLY A 246 -10.08 3.34 8.92
N GLY A 247 -11.18 2.76 8.46
CA GLY A 247 -12.03 3.40 7.47
C GLY A 247 -12.86 2.45 6.61
N ILE A 248 -13.27 2.96 5.44
CA ILE A 248 -14.18 2.28 4.52
C ILE A 248 -13.57 2.25 3.11
N ALA A 249 -13.52 1.13 2.40
CA ALA A 249 -13.84 -0.24 2.82
C ALA A 249 -12.59 -0.97 3.31
N THR A 250 -12.79 -1.93 4.22
CA THR A 250 -11.72 -2.66 4.91
C THR A 250 -10.78 -3.40 3.96
N ASN A 251 -11.31 -4.22 3.05
CA ASN A 251 -10.54 -5.04 2.11
C ASN A 251 -10.04 -4.29 0.86
N TYR A 252 -10.48 -3.05 0.67
CA TYR A 252 -10.06 -2.20 -0.45
C TYR A 252 -9.08 -1.14 0.02
N VAL A 253 -9.61 -0.03 0.53
CA VAL A 253 -8.85 1.18 0.84
C VAL A 253 -7.96 0.96 2.05
N VAL A 254 -8.51 0.38 3.12
CA VAL A 254 -7.74 0.14 4.35
C VAL A 254 -6.65 -0.88 4.10
N GLU A 255 -6.98 -2.06 3.56
CA GLU A 255 -6.00 -3.10 3.26
C GLU A 255 -4.89 -2.63 2.30
N SER A 256 -5.26 -1.99 1.19
CA SER A 256 -4.27 -1.47 0.23
C SER A 256 -3.33 -0.44 0.85
N THR A 257 -3.85 0.42 1.73
CA THR A 257 -3.05 1.44 2.42
C THR A 257 -2.13 0.82 3.47
N VAL A 258 -2.63 -0.14 4.26
CA VAL A 258 -1.85 -0.83 5.30
C VAL A 258 -0.70 -1.63 4.70
N ARG A 259 -0.91 -2.31 3.57
CA ARG A 259 0.16 -3.02 2.84
C ARG A 259 1.30 -2.08 2.46
N VAL A 260 0.98 -0.95 1.84
CA VAL A 260 1.99 0.04 1.44
C VAL A 260 2.65 0.69 2.65
N ALA A 261 1.91 1.00 3.72
CA ALA A 261 2.50 1.54 4.96
C ALA A 261 3.53 0.58 5.56
N TRP A 262 3.23 -0.72 5.61
CA TRP A 262 4.14 -1.74 6.08
C TRP A 262 5.40 -1.85 5.19
N GLU A 263 5.23 -1.82 3.86
CA GLU A 263 6.35 -1.83 2.90
C GLU A 263 7.24 -0.59 3.03
N LEU A 264 6.67 0.56 3.40
CA LEU A 264 7.40 1.80 3.71
C LEU A 264 8.08 1.77 5.09
N GLY A 265 7.88 0.70 5.89
CA GLY A 265 8.48 0.54 7.20
C GLY A 265 7.78 1.31 8.33
N LEU A 266 6.53 1.75 8.12
CA LEU A 266 5.70 2.32 9.18
C LEU A 266 5.19 1.19 10.09
N ARG A 267 5.17 1.46 11.40
CA ARG A 267 4.39 0.65 12.32
C ARG A 267 2.91 0.99 12.12
N VAL A 268 2.05 -0.02 11.98
CA VAL A 268 0.63 0.20 11.72
C VAL A 268 -0.23 -0.44 12.81
N VAL A 269 -1.21 0.32 13.29
CA VAL A 269 -2.27 -0.14 14.19
C VAL A 269 -3.60 -0.01 13.46
N VAL A 270 -4.23 -1.13 13.12
CA VAL A 270 -5.55 -1.17 12.50
C VAL A 270 -6.61 -1.24 13.60
N VAL A 271 -7.50 -0.26 13.61
CA VAL A 271 -8.56 -0.14 14.62
C VAL A 271 -9.79 -0.90 14.14
N THR A 272 -10.11 -2.02 14.79
CA THR A 272 -11.08 -3.01 14.27
C THR A 272 -12.51 -2.48 14.14
N ASP A 273 -12.96 -1.71 15.13
CA ASP A 273 -14.26 -1.06 15.21
C ASP A 273 -14.34 0.28 14.45
N LEU A 274 -13.22 0.76 13.92
CA LEU A 274 -13.16 1.86 12.96
C LEU A 274 -13.25 1.36 11.50
N CYS A 275 -13.38 0.05 11.29
CA CYS A 275 -13.39 -0.56 9.97
C CYS A 275 -14.72 -1.24 9.66
N THR A 276 -15.18 -1.06 8.43
CA THR A 276 -16.32 -1.80 7.85
C THR A 276 -16.12 -1.96 6.35
N GLY A 277 -16.93 -2.77 5.69
CA GLY A 277 -16.79 -3.12 4.27
C GLY A 277 -18.14 -3.21 3.58
N LEU A 278 -18.11 -3.69 2.33
CA LEU A 278 -19.31 -3.98 1.55
C LEU A 278 -19.79 -5.43 1.71
N ASP A 279 -18.90 -6.29 2.20
CA ASP A 279 -19.13 -7.69 2.44
C ASP A 279 -18.43 -8.10 3.75
N ALA A 280 -19.13 -8.88 4.56
CA ALA A 280 -18.67 -9.26 5.89
C ALA A 280 -17.54 -10.29 5.84
N THR A 281 -17.57 -11.21 4.87
CA THR A 281 -16.55 -12.23 4.67
C THR A 281 -15.24 -11.60 4.21
N ASP A 282 -15.31 -10.63 3.29
CA ASP A 282 -14.12 -9.88 2.86
C ASP A 282 -13.51 -9.06 4.00
N HIS A 283 -14.35 -8.40 4.80
CA HIS A 283 -13.89 -7.68 6.00
C HIS A 283 -13.19 -8.62 6.99
N GLU A 284 -13.80 -9.76 7.28
CA GLU A 284 -13.25 -10.77 8.20
C GLU A 284 -11.93 -11.35 7.67
N PHE A 285 -11.84 -11.61 6.37
CA PHE A 285 -10.61 -12.08 5.73
C PHE A 285 -9.45 -11.08 5.94
N ALA A 286 -9.67 -9.80 5.66
CA ALA A 286 -8.65 -8.77 5.88
C ALA A 286 -8.25 -8.70 7.37
N MET A 287 -9.23 -8.73 8.28
CA MET A 287 -9.03 -8.63 9.73
C MET A 287 -8.28 -9.79 10.35
N THR A 288 -8.57 -11.02 9.91
CA THR A 288 -8.06 -12.23 10.57
C THR A 288 -6.87 -12.84 9.85
N ARG A 289 -6.72 -12.59 8.54
CA ARG A 289 -5.70 -13.23 7.72
C ARG A 289 -4.61 -12.26 7.29
N ILE A 290 -4.96 -11.05 6.87
CA ILE A 290 -4.00 -10.12 6.29
C ILE A 290 -3.40 -9.20 7.36
N PHE A 291 -4.20 -8.41 8.04
CA PHE A 291 -3.70 -7.39 8.97
C PHE A 291 -2.77 -7.92 10.06
N PRO A 292 -3.01 -9.07 10.71
CA PRO A 292 -2.12 -9.58 11.75
C PRO A 292 -0.70 -9.90 11.26
N GLN A 293 -0.49 -10.07 9.95
CA GLN A 293 0.85 -10.32 9.38
C GLN A 293 1.67 -9.03 9.19
N ILE A 294 0.99 -7.88 9.07
CA ILE A 294 1.60 -6.60 8.62
C ILE A 294 1.26 -5.41 9.53
N SER A 295 0.52 -5.63 10.60
CA SER A 295 0.07 -4.59 11.54
C SER A 295 -0.34 -5.20 12.89
N GLN A 296 -0.51 -4.36 13.90
CA GLN A 296 -1.24 -4.72 15.12
C GLN A 296 -2.72 -4.42 14.93
N VAL A 297 -3.58 -5.36 15.29
CA VAL A 297 -5.04 -5.26 15.14
C VAL A 297 -5.65 -5.14 16.53
N ALA A 298 -6.32 -4.02 16.82
CA ALA A 298 -6.86 -3.74 18.15
C ALA A 298 -8.19 -2.97 18.07
N PRO A 299 -9.11 -3.16 19.03
CA PRO A 299 -10.29 -2.30 19.14
C PRO A 299 -9.92 -0.90 19.66
N SER A 300 -10.77 0.09 19.38
CA SER A 300 -10.57 1.49 19.74
C SER A 300 -10.34 1.69 21.24
N LYS A 301 -11.02 0.91 22.09
CA LYS A 301 -10.84 0.93 23.56
C LYS A 301 -9.37 0.69 23.98
N ASP A 302 -8.66 -0.20 23.28
CA ASP A 302 -7.28 -0.55 23.64
C ASP A 302 -6.33 0.54 23.14
N VAL A 303 -6.61 1.12 21.97
CA VAL A 303 -5.91 2.30 21.42
C VAL A 303 -6.07 3.51 22.36
N LEU A 304 -7.28 3.76 22.85
CA LEU A 304 -7.57 4.84 23.79
C LEU A 304 -6.84 4.63 25.13
N SER A 305 -6.82 3.39 25.62
CA SER A 305 -6.05 3.02 26.81
C SER A 305 -4.56 3.30 26.61
N ALA A 306 -3.98 2.85 25.48
CA ALA A 306 -2.57 3.09 25.14
C ALA A 306 -2.21 4.57 25.04
N LEU A 307 -3.10 5.41 24.49
CA LEU A 307 -2.95 6.87 24.45
C LEU A 307 -3.08 7.52 25.84
N GLY A 308 -3.81 6.89 26.76
CA GLY A 308 -3.99 7.32 28.14
C GLY A 308 -2.78 7.06 29.03
N THR A 309 -2.18 5.88 28.92
CA THR A 309 -1.12 5.36 29.82
C THR A 309 0.18 6.19 29.78
N ASN A 310 0.54 6.76 28.62
CA ASN A 310 1.84 7.45 28.46
C ASN A 310 1.92 8.86 29.07
N ALA A 311 0.85 9.39 29.69
CA ALA A 311 0.93 10.67 30.39
C ALA A 311 1.65 10.58 31.76
N PHE A 312 1.81 9.38 32.34
CA PHE A 312 2.35 9.25 33.69
C PHE A 312 3.88 9.08 33.76
N LEU A 313 4.53 8.61 32.68
CA LEU A 313 5.97 8.28 32.71
C LEU A 313 6.88 9.37 32.14
N ALA A 314 6.34 10.38 31.46
CA ALA A 314 7.15 11.45 30.84
C ALA A 314 7.46 12.65 31.78
N GLY A 315 7.04 12.59 33.05
CA GLY A 315 7.26 13.66 34.04
C GLY A 315 8.26 13.34 35.15
N LEU A 316 9.05 12.26 35.00
CA LEU A 316 9.92 11.73 36.06
C LEU A 316 11.30 11.32 35.52
N GLN A 317 11.94 12.19 34.76
CA GLN A 317 13.40 12.22 34.52
C GLN A 317 13.85 13.66 34.31
#